data_AF-A0A0S4XPF9-F1
#
_entry.id   AF-A0A0S4XPF9-F1
#
_cell.length_a   1.000
_cell.length_b   1.000
_cell.length_c   1.000
_cell.angle_alpha   90.00
_cell.angle_beta   90.00
_cell.angle_gamma   90.00
#
_symmetry.space_group_name_H-M   'P 1'
#
loop_
_entity.id
_entity.type
_entity.pdbx_description
1 polymer ?
#
loop_
_entity_poly.entity_id
_entity_poly.type
_entity_poly.pdbx_seq_one_letter_code
_entity_poly.pdbx_strand_id
1 'polypeptide(L)'
;MIVKLISSKKATGSFGGLSDYLQDKQNLHKDKVELVYFENCEFNTLDENISLIKATQSLTTSKADPTLHLVVSFQEDEKPTQEQLKDITHELLKSIDIEHHQRLCVTHDNTNNYHLHLAINRIDPDTYKRARLPFSKMKLQKKAAELEEKHFLQKDNHIPNWILAEQNRKTNDLNQEQEKQYEPIREQHNKTENRRLRISQSITNNFNSRTKTNKRDSMRKLSDIDMVHNKKLIKMLLLSNERNSVRGEEQRATDNQLRWERQGNSSNVGSRSNGVAKDIKSHTGISNLADWIKTEALDDLKAVLSNKNSNLEHLHTMLAKYNLELKERGNGLIIKDKNRNLFCKASDIDRKLSKSGIEKQYGDFMAMNIDIKPTIQFGTPKTKFWEEYRAEEQLKRDYKKEIQEINKKFREGLIIAKTHNWSNKKVKKETYDKIFNNKAKSLYEIEEKYKAIFAKKNIKNINYTTYKEYLTREVLKGNSEALATLRATAIKEAKIAKEDENTLGNKIDHKLFILQEPTITKQGFVVYKLDKKNDNSKIIDKGNHLKISNASDEALLKALEMARTKYGSTLDITGDDTFRSKVINLVHKHKLDIKFTDKGMQQTLETVNTKSSIQKENKPQGVTR
;
A
#
# COMPACT_ATOMS: atom_id res chain seq x y z
N MET A 1 25.39 -13.53 -30.02
CA MET A 1 25.50 -12.53 -28.93
C MET A 1 24.30 -12.57 -27.98
N ILE A 2 24.52 -12.72 -26.68
CA ILE A 2 23.47 -12.71 -25.64
C ILE A 2 23.59 -11.45 -24.77
N VAL A 3 22.48 -10.74 -24.58
CA VAL A 3 22.41 -9.56 -23.73
C VAL A 3 21.59 -9.84 -22.47
N LYS A 4 22.19 -9.70 -21.28
CA LYS A 4 21.58 -10.05 -20.00
C LYS A 4 21.67 -8.92 -18.98
N LEU A 5 20.53 -8.58 -18.39
CA LEU A 5 20.45 -7.72 -17.21
C LEU A 5 20.65 -8.54 -15.94
N ILE A 6 21.67 -8.20 -15.17
CA ILE A 6 22.02 -8.88 -13.92
C ILE A 6 21.36 -8.15 -12.75
N SER A 7 20.66 -8.90 -11.89
CA SER A 7 20.15 -8.40 -10.62
C SER A 7 21.32 -8.24 -9.65
N SER A 8 21.44 -7.07 -9.01
CA SER A 8 22.47 -6.83 -8.00
C SER A 8 22.37 -7.85 -6.86
N LYS A 9 23.47 -8.55 -6.55
CA LYS A 9 23.59 -9.32 -5.30
C LYS A 9 23.80 -8.31 -4.16
N LYS A 10 23.32 -8.60 -2.93
CA LYS A 10 23.39 -7.67 -1.79
C LYS A 10 24.81 -7.12 -1.50
N ALA A 11 25.87 -7.81 -1.89
CA ALA A 11 27.26 -7.37 -1.71
C ALA A 11 27.76 -6.36 -2.76
N THR A 12 27.16 -6.31 -3.96
CA THR A 12 27.53 -5.39 -5.07
C THR A 12 26.57 -4.20 -5.18
N GLY A 13 25.87 -3.85 -4.09
CA GLY A 13 24.75 -2.90 -4.11
C GLY A 13 25.12 -1.44 -4.35
N SER A 14 26.42 -1.11 -4.50
CA SER A 14 26.90 0.23 -4.85
C SER A 14 27.70 0.21 -6.14
N PHE A 15 27.73 1.32 -6.87
CA PHE A 15 28.51 1.44 -8.11
C PHE A 15 30.00 1.11 -7.88
N GLY A 16 30.56 1.52 -6.74
CA GLY A 16 31.94 1.19 -6.37
C GLY A 16 32.13 -0.31 -6.15
N GLY A 17 31.26 -0.96 -5.39
CA GLY A 17 31.34 -2.40 -5.16
C GLY A 17 31.17 -3.22 -6.45
N LEU A 18 30.32 -2.78 -7.38
CA LEU A 18 30.23 -3.38 -8.72
C LEU A 18 31.52 -3.14 -9.53
N SER A 19 32.09 -1.94 -9.51
CA SER A 19 33.35 -1.62 -10.19
C SER A 19 34.51 -2.50 -9.71
N ASP A 20 34.64 -2.68 -8.38
CA ASP A 20 35.69 -3.52 -7.80
C ASP A 20 35.48 -5.00 -8.13
N TYR A 21 34.22 -5.46 -8.18
CA TYR A 21 33.85 -6.80 -8.63
C TYR A 21 34.22 -7.03 -10.10
N LEU A 22 33.90 -6.09 -10.99
CA LEU A 22 34.19 -6.22 -12.42
C LEU A 22 35.69 -6.22 -12.74
N GLN A 23 36.50 -5.53 -11.94
CA GLN A 23 37.96 -5.50 -12.11
C GLN A 23 38.68 -6.67 -11.43
N ASP A 24 37.94 -7.59 -10.79
CA ASP A 24 38.47 -8.68 -9.97
C ASP A 24 39.61 -8.24 -9.02
N LYS A 25 39.52 -7.04 -8.43
CA LYS A 25 40.59 -6.49 -7.56
C LYS A 25 40.94 -7.37 -6.36
N GLN A 26 40.03 -8.28 -5.99
CA GLN A 26 40.20 -9.20 -4.87
C GLN A 26 40.65 -10.61 -5.32
N ASN A 27 40.90 -10.84 -6.62
CA ASN A 27 41.28 -12.14 -7.21
C ASN A 27 40.33 -13.28 -6.80
N LEU A 28 39.04 -13.00 -6.61
CA LEU A 28 38.07 -14.01 -6.16
C LEU A 28 37.61 -14.93 -7.28
N HIS A 29 37.57 -14.40 -8.51
CA HIS A 29 37.02 -15.13 -9.66
C HIS A 29 38.09 -15.60 -10.64
N LYS A 30 39.34 -15.10 -10.47
CA LYS A 30 40.45 -15.33 -11.38
C LYS A 30 40.07 -14.94 -12.81
N ASP A 31 39.21 -13.93 -12.98
CA ASP A 31 38.80 -13.47 -14.31
C ASP A 31 39.88 -12.54 -14.86
N LYS A 32 40.38 -12.82 -16.06
CA LYS A 32 41.41 -12.02 -16.70
C LYS A 32 40.73 -10.85 -17.41
N VAL A 33 40.95 -9.68 -16.83
CA VAL A 33 40.46 -8.40 -17.33
C VAL A 33 41.31 -8.00 -18.53
N GLU A 34 40.69 -7.81 -19.68
CA GLU A 34 41.40 -7.44 -20.91
C GLU A 34 41.33 -5.93 -21.17
N LEU A 35 40.12 -5.34 -21.15
CA LEU A 35 39.91 -3.91 -21.39
C LEU A 35 39.06 -3.30 -20.29
N VAL A 36 39.44 -2.09 -19.85
CA VAL A 36 38.67 -1.26 -18.91
C VAL A 36 38.63 0.16 -19.43
N TYR A 37 37.43 0.72 -19.63
CA TYR A 37 37.27 2.11 -20.04
C TYR A 37 35.93 2.70 -19.55
N PHE A 38 35.86 4.03 -19.48
CA PHE A 38 34.63 4.75 -19.18
C PHE A 38 34.07 5.41 -20.43
N GLU A 39 32.76 5.56 -20.46
CA GLU A 39 32.06 6.40 -21.44
C GLU A 39 31.10 7.35 -20.73
N ASN A 40 30.89 8.52 -21.34
CA ASN A 40 30.11 9.63 -20.79
C ASN A 40 30.58 10.10 -19.40
N CYS A 41 31.87 9.98 -19.11
CA CYS A 41 32.47 10.44 -17.87
C CYS A 41 33.56 11.49 -18.14
N GLU A 42 33.74 12.43 -17.22
CA GLU A 42 34.53 13.65 -17.46
C GLU A 42 36.01 13.52 -17.07
N PHE A 43 36.39 12.47 -16.33
CA PHE A 43 37.74 12.26 -15.83
C PHE A 43 38.42 11.09 -16.55
N ASN A 44 39.76 11.09 -16.53
CA ASN A 44 40.56 10.03 -17.17
C ASN A 44 40.92 8.91 -16.18
N THR A 45 40.65 9.11 -14.88
CA THR A 45 41.01 8.14 -13.84
C THR A 45 39.76 7.42 -13.33
N LEU A 46 39.94 6.16 -12.95
CA LEU A 46 38.85 5.28 -12.52
C LEU A 46 38.19 5.78 -11.23
N ASP A 47 38.98 6.13 -10.22
CA ASP A 47 38.48 6.55 -8.92
C ASP A 47 37.73 7.89 -8.99
N GLU A 48 38.15 8.81 -9.86
CA GLU A 48 37.49 10.10 -10.06
C GLU A 48 36.13 9.93 -10.75
N ASN A 49 36.05 9.08 -11.78
CA ASN A 49 34.78 8.78 -12.43
C ASN A 49 33.80 8.04 -11.51
N ILE A 50 34.29 7.11 -10.69
CA ILE A 50 33.46 6.44 -9.67
C ILE A 50 32.95 7.46 -8.65
N SER A 51 33.81 8.39 -8.22
CA SER A 51 33.43 9.46 -7.29
C SER A 51 32.36 10.36 -7.89
N LEU A 52 32.53 10.79 -9.15
CA LEU A 52 31.53 11.55 -9.89
C LEU A 52 30.20 10.82 -9.99
N ILE A 53 30.21 9.52 -10.32
CA ILE A 53 28.99 8.71 -10.43
C ILE A 53 28.30 8.58 -9.07
N LYS A 54 29.03 8.25 -8.00
CA LYS A 54 28.48 8.21 -6.63
C LYS A 54 27.87 9.55 -6.24
N ALA A 55 28.54 10.64 -6.59
CA ALA A 55 28.07 11.98 -6.34
C ALA A 55 26.78 12.27 -7.11
N THR A 56 26.70 11.93 -8.40
CA THR A 56 25.47 12.00 -9.21
C THR A 56 24.34 11.14 -8.62
N GLN A 57 24.65 9.93 -8.16
CA GLN A 57 23.68 9.03 -7.54
C GLN A 57 23.11 9.60 -6.23
N SER A 58 23.90 10.33 -5.44
CA SER A 58 23.44 10.99 -4.21
C SER A 58 22.41 12.11 -4.45
N LEU A 59 22.26 12.57 -5.70
CA LEU A 59 21.33 13.66 -6.06
C LEU A 59 19.91 13.18 -6.31
N THR A 60 19.72 11.87 -6.45
CA THR A 60 18.39 11.32 -6.71
C THR A 60 17.58 11.23 -5.42
N THR A 61 16.27 11.45 -5.52
CA THR A 61 15.32 11.18 -4.43
C THR A 61 14.79 9.74 -4.46
N SER A 62 15.16 8.97 -5.49
CA SER A 62 14.77 7.57 -5.65
C SER A 62 15.51 6.68 -4.64
N LYS A 63 14.75 5.86 -3.90
CA LYS A 63 15.32 4.81 -3.02
C LYS A 63 15.65 3.50 -3.75
N ALA A 64 15.31 3.40 -5.03
CA ALA A 64 15.60 2.22 -5.85
C ALA A 64 17.05 2.22 -6.33
N ASP A 65 17.58 1.03 -6.61
CA ASP A 65 18.97 0.84 -7.06
C ASP A 65 19.34 1.80 -8.21
N PRO A 66 20.34 2.66 -8.01
CA PRO A 66 20.79 3.63 -9.00
C PRO A 66 21.81 3.03 -9.99
N THR A 67 22.22 1.77 -9.83
CA THR A 67 23.18 1.10 -10.71
C THR A 67 22.48 0.04 -11.56
N LEU A 68 22.92 -0.11 -12.80
CA LEU A 68 22.48 -1.17 -13.72
C LEU A 68 23.70 -1.98 -14.13
N HIS A 69 23.61 -3.30 -14.01
CA HIS A 69 24.62 -4.22 -14.53
C HIS A 69 24.07 -4.91 -15.76
N LEU A 70 24.70 -4.64 -16.91
CA LEU A 70 24.39 -5.28 -18.19
C LEU A 70 25.60 -6.12 -18.61
N VAL A 71 25.35 -7.31 -19.15
CA VAL A 71 26.39 -8.21 -19.66
C VAL A 71 26.05 -8.55 -21.10
N VAL A 72 27.03 -8.44 -21.97
CA VAL A 72 26.96 -8.80 -23.37
C VAL A 72 27.97 -9.93 -23.60
N SER A 73 27.49 -11.12 -23.91
CA SER A 73 28.32 -12.30 -24.16
C SER A 73 28.32 -12.61 -25.66
N PHE A 74 29.48 -12.95 -26.19
CA PHE A 74 29.66 -13.33 -27.59
C PHE A 74 29.75 -14.86 -27.73
N GLN A 75 29.71 -15.39 -28.96
CA GLN A 75 29.85 -16.83 -29.17
C GLN A 75 31.29 -17.31 -28.95
N GLU A 76 31.47 -18.63 -28.84
CA GLU A 76 32.78 -19.26 -28.74
C GLU A 76 33.62 -18.86 -29.98
N ASP A 77 34.88 -18.47 -29.75
CA ASP A 77 35.82 -17.93 -30.76
C ASP A 77 35.50 -16.54 -31.36
N GLU A 78 34.51 -15.81 -30.84
CA GLU A 78 34.16 -14.47 -31.32
C GLU A 78 34.69 -13.36 -30.39
N LYS A 79 35.61 -12.53 -30.90
CA LYS A 79 36.19 -11.38 -30.18
C LYS A 79 36.02 -10.08 -30.99
N PRO A 80 34.95 -9.30 -30.74
CA PRO A 80 34.76 -8.02 -31.39
C PRO A 80 35.87 -7.02 -31.04
N THR A 81 36.20 -6.13 -31.98
CA THR A 81 37.16 -5.06 -31.75
C THR A 81 36.62 -4.02 -30.77
N GLN A 82 37.51 -3.20 -30.19
CA GLN A 82 37.09 -2.14 -29.28
C GLN A 82 36.09 -1.15 -29.94
N GLU A 83 36.25 -0.85 -31.22
CA GLU A 83 35.30 0.01 -31.97
C GLU A 83 33.92 -0.65 -32.10
N GLN A 84 33.88 -1.95 -32.42
CA GLN A 84 32.63 -2.71 -32.45
C GLN A 84 31.97 -2.75 -31.07
N LEU A 85 32.74 -2.96 -29.99
CA LEU A 85 32.20 -2.97 -28.62
C LEU A 85 31.59 -1.62 -28.22
N LYS A 86 32.21 -0.50 -28.62
CA LYS A 86 31.67 0.85 -28.38
C LYS A 86 30.36 1.08 -29.14
N ASP A 87 30.31 0.71 -30.42
CA ASP A 87 29.09 0.86 -31.24
C ASP A 87 27.95 -0.04 -30.72
N ILE A 88 28.24 -1.30 -30.41
CA ILE A 88 27.31 -2.24 -29.78
C ILE A 88 26.78 -1.66 -28.47
N THR A 89 27.66 -1.14 -27.61
CA THR A 89 27.27 -0.53 -26.33
C THR A 89 26.37 0.68 -26.55
N HIS A 90 26.75 1.57 -27.46
CA HIS A 90 25.96 2.78 -27.77
C HIS A 90 24.56 2.41 -28.28
N GLU A 91 24.45 1.53 -29.27
CA GLU A 91 23.19 1.14 -29.89
C GLU A 91 22.28 0.34 -28.93
N LEU A 92 22.85 -0.52 -28.08
CA LEU A 92 22.10 -1.21 -27.02
C LEU A 92 21.52 -0.21 -26.02
N LEU A 93 22.32 0.73 -25.51
CA LEU A 93 21.86 1.70 -24.51
C LEU A 93 20.90 2.73 -25.08
N LYS A 94 21.05 3.10 -26.36
CA LYS A 94 20.10 3.92 -27.10
C LYS A 94 18.74 3.25 -27.23
N SER A 95 18.69 1.93 -27.41
CA SER A 95 17.41 1.20 -27.47
C SER A 95 16.58 1.30 -26.18
N ILE A 96 17.23 1.59 -25.05
CA ILE A 96 16.61 1.72 -23.73
C ILE A 96 16.70 3.14 -23.17
N ASP A 97 16.97 4.13 -24.02
CA ASP A 97 16.93 5.57 -23.72
C ASP A 97 17.89 6.00 -22.59
N ILE A 98 19.08 5.40 -22.52
CA ILE A 98 20.13 5.73 -21.53
C ILE A 98 21.54 5.83 -22.13
N GLU A 99 21.65 6.19 -23.40
CA GLU A 99 22.91 6.27 -24.14
C GLU A 99 23.87 7.34 -23.62
N HIS A 100 23.37 8.43 -23.02
CA HIS A 100 24.15 9.54 -22.43
C HIS A 100 24.53 9.30 -20.97
N HIS A 101 24.07 8.20 -20.37
CA HIS A 101 24.38 7.90 -18.98
C HIS A 101 25.84 7.48 -18.79
N GLN A 102 26.42 7.87 -17.65
CA GLN A 102 27.76 7.49 -17.21
C GLN A 102 27.88 5.97 -17.07
N ARG A 103 28.95 5.38 -17.62
CA ARG A 103 29.16 3.93 -17.58
C ARG A 103 30.64 3.52 -17.52
N LEU A 104 30.89 2.40 -16.86
CA LEU A 104 32.14 1.65 -16.86
C LEU A 104 31.97 0.38 -17.69
N CYS A 105 32.88 0.17 -18.63
CA CYS A 105 32.93 -0.96 -19.55
C CYS A 105 34.15 -1.83 -19.21
N VAL A 106 33.94 -3.14 -19.01
CA VAL A 106 35.00 -4.10 -18.66
C VAL A 106 34.83 -5.38 -19.48
N THR A 107 35.88 -5.85 -20.16
CA THR A 107 35.85 -7.13 -20.88
C THR A 107 36.64 -8.21 -20.17
N HIS A 108 36.14 -9.44 -20.24
CA HIS A 108 36.76 -10.64 -19.66
C HIS A 108 36.91 -11.74 -20.72
N ASP A 109 38.01 -12.50 -20.66
CA ASP A 109 38.35 -13.57 -21.60
C ASP A 109 38.40 -14.99 -20.96
N ASN A 110 38.06 -15.13 -19.68
CA ASN A 110 38.34 -16.34 -18.89
C ASN A 110 37.21 -17.37 -18.77
N THR A 111 36.00 -17.06 -19.22
CA THR A 111 34.93 -18.05 -19.39
C THR A 111 34.91 -18.54 -20.83
N ASN A 112 34.30 -19.71 -21.12
CA ASN A 112 34.20 -20.27 -22.49
C ASN A 112 33.81 -19.24 -23.58
N ASN A 113 33.12 -18.16 -23.21
CA ASN A 113 32.75 -17.08 -24.10
C ASN A 113 33.34 -15.72 -23.67
N TYR A 114 33.80 -14.94 -24.65
CA TYR A 114 34.17 -13.54 -24.47
C TYR A 114 32.96 -12.71 -24.04
N HIS A 115 33.13 -11.82 -23.05
CA HIS A 115 32.00 -11.01 -22.59
C HIS A 115 32.39 -9.62 -22.08
N LEU A 116 31.48 -8.68 -22.30
CA LEU A 116 31.54 -7.29 -21.90
C LEU A 116 30.56 -7.03 -20.76
N HIS A 117 31.10 -6.60 -19.63
CA HIS A 117 30.35 -6.07 -18.50
C HIS A 117 30.21 -4.55 -18.59
N LEU A 118 28.99 -4.07 -18.35
CA LEU A 118 28.65 -2.66 -18.30
C LEU A 118 28.05 -2.34 -16.93
N ALA A 119 28.76 -1.54 -16.14
CA ALA A 119 28.24 -0.91 -14.94
C ALA A 119 27.75 0.51 -15.30
N ILE A 120 26.44 0.70 -15.33
CA ILE A 120 25.81 1.94 -15.82
C ILE A 120 25.12 2.67 -14.67
N ASN A 121 25.35 3.98 -14.59
CA ASN A 121 24.61 4.85 -13.70
C ASN A 121 23.19 5.04 -14.25
N ARG A 122 22.16 4.55 -13.55
CA ARG A 122 20.75 4.74 -13.94
C ARG A 122 20.23 6.13 -13.65
N ILE A 123 20.98 6.92 -12.89
CA ILE A 123 20.64 8.31 -12.63
C ILE A 123 21.17 9.11 -13.80
N ASP A 124 20.24 9.78 -14.48
CA ASP A 124 20.56 10.68 -15.57
C ASP A 124 21.48 11.81 -15.06
N PRO A 125 22.65 12.03 -15.69
CA PRO A 125 23.62 13.01 -15.22
C PRO A 125 23.14 14.46 -15.35
N ASP A 126 22.07 14.73 -16.11
CA ASP A 126 21.53 16.07 -16.33
C ASP A 126 20.23 16.28 -15.54
N THR A 127 19.33 15.29 -15.56
CA THR A 127 18.04 15.42 -14.86
C THR A 127 18.07 14.94 -13.41
N TYR A 128 19.08 14.15 -13.02
CA TYR A 128 19.22 13.47 -11.72
C TYR A 128 18.03 12.58 -11.35
N LYS A 129 17.19 12.27 -12.33
CA LYS A 129 16.08 11.34 -12.21
C LYS A 129 16.58 9.96 -12.57
N ARG A 130 16.05 8.95 -11.89
CA ARG A 130 16.34 7.57 -12.23
C ARG A 130 15.60 7.19 -13.51
N ALA A 131 16.32 6.67 -14.49
CA ALA A 131 15.76 6.13 -15.72
C ALA A 131 14.79 4.97 -15.42
N ARG A 132 13.59 5.08 -15.99
CA ARG A 132 12.60 3.99 -16.02
C ARG A 132 12.84 3.18 -17.29
N LEU A 133 13.03 1.88 -17.14
CA LEU A 133 13.41 0.99 -18.24
C LEU A 133 12.30 -0.04 -18.50
N PRO A 134 11.12 0.37 -19.03
CA PRO A 134 10.05 -0.56 -19.35
C PRO A 134 10.45 -1.45 -20.52
N PHE A 135 10.10 -2.74 -20.44
CA PHE A 135 10.37 -3.73 -21.49
C PHE A 135 11.84 -3.83 -21.94
N SER A 136 12.78 -3.41 -21.10
CA SER A 136 14.20 -3.31 -21.46
C SER A 136 14.79 -4.63 -21.96
N LYS A 137 14.43 -5.76 -21.35
CA LYS A 137 14.87 -7.09 -21.81
C LYS A 137 14.49 -7.35 -23.29
N MET A 138 13.25 -7.06 -23.64
CA MET A 138 12.73 -7.24 -25.01
C MET A 138 13.40 -6.28 -25.99
N LYS A 139 13.55 -4.99 -25.61
CA LYS A 139 14.22 -3.99 -26.45
C LYS A 139 15.69 -4.36 -26.72
N LEU A 140 16.41 -4.77 -25.67
CA LEU A 140 17.82 -5.18 -25.76
C LEU A 140 17.99 -6.45 -26.60
N GLN A 141 17.14 -7.46 -26.45
CA GLN A 141 17.18 -8.68 -27.27
C GLN A 141 16.91 -8.39 -28.75
N LYS A 142 15.88 -7.58 -29.05
CA LYS A 142 15.60 -7.17 -30.42
C LYS A 142 16.80 -6.45 -31.03
N LYS A 143 17.38 -5.51 -30.28
CA LYS A 143 18.54 -4.74 -30.74
C LYS A 143 19.80 -5.60 -30.89
N ALA A 144 19.97 -6.61 -30.04
CA ALA A 144 21.08 -7.56 -30.14
C ALA A 144 21.04 -8.33 -31.47
N ALA A 145 19.87 -8.83 -31.87
CA ALA A 145 19.68 -9.50 -33.15
C ALA A 145 20.01 -8.60 -34.35
N GLU A 146 19.62 -7.32 -34.30
CA GLU A 146 19.96 -6.32 -35.32
C GLU A 146 21.49 -6.06 -35.38
N LEU A 147 22.14 -6.00 -34.22
CA LEU A 147 23.59 -5.74 -34.12
C LEU A 147 24.45 -6.93 -34.56
N GLU A 148 23.96 -8.16 -34.39
CA GLU A 148 24.64 -9.34 -34.92
C GLU A 148 24.76 -9.27 -36.44
N GLU A 149 23.68 -8.87 -37.13
CA GLU A 149 23.71 -8.68 -38.57
C GLU A 149 24.60 -7.50 -38.98
N LYS A 150 24.52 -6.37 -38.26
CA LYS A 150 25.33 -5.17 -38.54
C LYS A 150 26.83 -5.42 -38.45
N HIS A 151 27.26 -6.19 -37.46
CA HIS A 151 28.68 -6.42 -37.18
C HIS A 151 29.20 -7.76 -37.71
N PHE A 152 28.41 -8.48 -38.52
CA PHE A 152 28.73 -9.81 -39.03
C PHE A 152 29.08 -10.81 -37.93
N LEU A 153 28.39 -10.72 -36.80
CA LEU A 153 28.55 -11.61 -35.66
C LEU A 153 27.71 -12.89 -35.83
N GLN A 154 28.09 -13.94 -35.12
CA GLN A 154 27.32 -15.18 -35.10
C GLN A 154 25.94 -14.95 -34.47
N LYS A 155 24.90 -15.37 -35.21
CA LYS A 155 23.51 -15.24 -34.77
C LYS A 155 23.22 -16.20 -33.62
N ASP A 156 22.71 -15.65 -32.53
CA ASP A 156 22.27 -16.44 -31.37
C ASP A 156 20.76 -16.68 -31.39
N ASN A 157 20.31 -17.61 -30.55
CA ASN A 157 18.88 -17.87 -30.42
C ASN A 157 18.22 -16.83 -29.49
N HIS A 158 17.75 -15.72 -30.06
CA HIS A 158 17.05 -14.64 -29.34
C HIS A 158 15.60 -14.97 -28.98
N ILE A 159 15.11 -16.17 -29.30
CA ILE A 159 13.71 -16.56 -29.06
C ILE A 159 13.48 -16.79 -27.55
N PRO A 160 12.54 -16.06 -26.92
CA PRO A 160 12.19 -16.30 -25.52
C PRO A 160 11.68 -17.74 -25.28
N ASN A 161 12.10 -18.38 -24.19
CA ASN A 161 11.69 -19.76 -23.83
C ASN A 161 10.18 -20.02 -23.88
N TRP A 162 9.35 -19.01 -23.62
CA TRP A 162 7.89 -19.16 -23.69
C TRP A 162 7.36 -19.25 -25.13
N ILE A 163 8.01 -18.61 -26.11
CA ILE A 163 7.67 -18.75 -27.54
C ILE A 163 8.08 -20.14 -28.03
N LEU A 164 9.25 -20.63 -27.60
CA LEU A 164 9.68 -22.02 -27.87
C LEU A 164 8.70 -23.03 -27.26
N ALA A 165 8.25 -22.79 -26.02
CA ALA A 165 7.24 -23.62 -25.38
C ALA A 165 5.88 -23.58 -26.11
N GLU A 166 5.48 -22.43 -26.64
CA GLU A 166 4.24 -22.27 -27.41
C GLU A 166 4.32 -22.97 -28.78
N GLN A 167 5.45 -22.84 -29.48
CA GLN A 167 5.72 -23.56 -30.72
C GLN A 167 5.73 -25.07 -30.48
N ASN A 168 6.37 -25.52 -29.40
CA ASN A 168 6.38 -26.94 -28.99
C ASN A 168 4.99 -27.46 -28.61
N ARG A 169 4.11 -26.61 -28.04
CA ARG A 169 2.71 -26.97 -27.78
C ARG A 169 1.94 -27.16 -29.08
N LYS A 170 2.05 -26.22 -30.02
CA LYS A 170 1.38 -26.32 -31.32
C LYS A 170 1.86 -27.50 -32.15
N THR A 171 3.15 -27.83 -32.13
CA THR A 171 3.67 -29.03 -32.80
C THR A 171 3.20 -30.31 -32.13
N ASN A 172 3.10 -30.36 -30.80
CA ASN A 172 2.51 -31.49 -30.08
C ASN A 172 1.02 -31.66 -30.37
N ASP A 173 0.25 -30.57 -30.46
CA ASP A 173 -1.18 -30.63 -30.81
C ASP A 173 -1.38 -31.17 -32.25
N LEU A 174 -0.56 -30.71 -33.21
CA LEU A 174 -0.56 -31.23 -34.58
C LEU A 174 -0.20 -32.73 -34.63
N ASN A 175 0.80 -33.17 -33.86
CA ASN A 175 1.17 -34.57 -33.77
C ASN A 175 0.07 -35.42 -33.14
N GLN A 176 -0.64 -34.93 -32.13
CA GLN A 176 -1.79 -35.61 -31.53
C GLN A 176 -2.99 -35.71 -32.49
N GLU A 177 -3.25 -34.68 -33.30
CA GLU A 177 -4.29 -34.71 -34.33
C GLU A 177 -3.96 -35.71 -35.43
N GLN A 178 -2.69 -35.80 -35.85
CA GLN A 178 -2.23 -36.85 -36.76
C GLN A 178 -2.36 -38.24 -36.12
N GLU A 179 -2.00 -38.41 -34.85
CA GLU A 179 -2.07 -39.71 -34.16
C GLU A 179 -3.53 -40.22 -34.04
N LYS A 180 -4.49 -39.33 -33.81
CA LYS A 180 -5.94 -39.64 -33.84
C LYS A 180 -6.44 -40.09 -35.21
N GLN A 181 -5.82 -39.64 -36.31
CA GLN A 181 -6.16 -40.11 -37.65
C GLN A 181 -5.74 -41.58 -37.88
N TYR A 182 -4.69 -42.03 -37.18
CA TYR A 182 -4.18 -43.41 -37.28
C TYR A 182 -4.81 -44.38 -36.25
N GLU A 183 -5.51 -43.88 -35.22
CA GLU A 183 -6.21 -44.71 -34.21
C GLU A 183 -7.23 -45.71 -34.81
N PRO A 184 -8.10 -45.35 -35.77
CA PRO A 184 -9.06 -46.28 -36.38
C PRO A 184 -8.36 -47.44 -37.11
N ILE A 185 -7.21 -47.16 -37.73
CA ILE A 185 -6.40 -48.15 -38.46
C ILE A 185 -5.77 -49.13 -37.46
N ARG A 186 -5.21 -48.61 -36.34
CA ARG A 186 -4.69 -49.45 -35.24
C ARG A 186 -5.76 -50.33 -34.61
N GLU A 187 -6.98 -49.81 -34.38
CA GLU A 187 -8.08 -50.61 -33.84
C GLU A 187 -8.53 -51.73 -34.77
N GLN A 188 -8.56 -51.48 -36.09
CA GLN A 188 -8.88 -52.51 -37.08
C GLN A 188 -7.83 -53.61 -37.12
N HIS A 189 -6.54 -53.25 -37.08
CA HIS A 189 -5.44 -54.22 -37.00
C HIS A 189 -5.52 -55.07 -35.72
N ASN A 190 -5.73 -54.43 -34.57
CA ASN A 190 -5.89 -55.13 -33.28
C ASN A 190 -7.10 -56.06 -33.26
N LYS A 191 -8.25 -55.66 -33.83
CA LYS A 191 -9.43 -56.54 -33.96
C LYS A 191 -9.15 -57.74 -34.85
N THR A 192 -8.35 -57.56 -35.90
CA THR A 192 -8.00 -58.61 -36.86
C THR A 192 -7.00 -59.61 -36.25
N GLU A 193 -5.97 -59.11 -35.54
CA GLU A 193 -5.03 -59.95 -34.78
C GLU A 193 -5.69 -60.71 -33.63
N ASN A 194 -6.57 -60.07 -32.86
CA ASN A 194 -7.31 -60.74 -31.78
C ASN A 194 -8.21 -61.86 -32.31
N ARG A 195 -8.79 -61.70 -33.51
CA ARG A 195 -9.54 -62.75 -34.22
C ARG A 195 -8.62 -63.90 -34.64
N ARG A 196 -7.41 -63.58 -35.13
CA ARG A 196 -6.42 -64.55 -35.60
C ARG A 196 -5.84 -65.39 -34.46
N LEU A 197 -5.66 -64.80 -33.28
CA LEU A 197 -5.14 -65.45 -32.07
C LEU A 197 -6.19 -66.26 -31.28
N ARG A 198 -7.45 -66.35 -31.74
CA ARG A 198 -8.57 -67.02 -31.05
C ARG A 198 -8.73 -66.61 -29.57
N ILE A 199 -8.39 -65.36 -29.24
CA ILE A 199 -8.64 -64.82 -27.90
C ILE A 199 -10.14 -64.52 -27.84
N SER A 200 -10.89 -65.27 -27.02
CA SER A 200 -12.34 -65.09 -26.91
C SER A 200 -12.67 -63.71 -26.32
N GLN A 201 -13.80 -63.13 -26.74
CA GLN A 201 -14.30 -61.86 -26.18
C GLN A 201 -14.50 -61.90 -24.66
N SER A 202 -14.59 -63.10 -24.05
CA SER A 202 -14.65 -63.26 -22.60
C SER A 202 -13.31 -62.99 -21.89
N ILE A 203 -12.17 -63.23 -22.54
CA ILE A 203 -10.84 -62.88 -21.99
C ILE A 203 -10.64 -61.36 -22.05
N THR A 204 -11.10 -60.71 -23.12
CA THR A 204 -11.07 -59.24 -23.22
C THR A 204 -12.10 -58.57 -22.30
N ASN A 205 -13.23 -59.23 -22.02
CA ASN A 205 -14.27 -58.69 -21.11
C ASN A 205 -13.93 -58.87 -19.61
N ASN A 206 -13.04 -59.80 -19.25
CA ASN A 206 -12.49 -59.86 -17.89
C ASN A 206 -11.49 -58.72 -17.57
N PHE A 207 -11.06 -57.97 -18.58
CA PHE A 207 -10.38 -56.68 -18.37
C PHE A 207 -11.33 -55.48 -18.29
N ASN A 208 -12.57 -55.60 -18.80
CA ASN A 208 -13.56 -54.53 -18.83
C ASN A 208 -14.57 -54.54 -17.66
N SER A 209 -14.62 -55.59 -16.84
CA SER A 209 -15.46 -55.63 -15.62
C SER A 209 -14.75 -55.06 -14.37
N ARG A 210 -13.57 -54.43 -14.53
CA ARG A 210 -12.87 -53.70 -13.46
C ARG A 210 -12.83 -52.18 -13.63
N THR A 211 -13.72 -51.61 -14.44
CA THR A 211 -13.83 -50.15 -14.62
C THR A 211 -15.26 -49.64 -14.42
N LYS A 212 -15.70 -49.60 -13.16
CA LYS A 212 -16.60 -48.57 -12.59
C LYS A 212 -16.82 -48.82 -11.10
N THR A 213 -15.84 -48.40 -10.29
CA THR A 213 -16.01 -47.54 -9.10
C THR A 213 -14.69 -47.49 -8.32
N ASN A 214 -14.17 -46.26 -8.25
CA ASN A 214 -13.18 -45.68 -7.35
C ASN A 214 -11.93 -45.19 -8.09
N LYS A 215 -11.87 -43.87 -8.26
CA LYS A 215 -10.62 -43.13 -8.39
C LYS A 215 -9.67 -43.61 -7.29
N ARG A 216 -8.69 -44.44 -7.64
CA ARG A 216 -7.42 -44.54 -6.92
C ARG A 216 -6.41 -43.81 -7.79
N ASP A 217 -5.87 -42.73 -7.23
CA ASP A 217 -4.47 -42.36 -7.41
C ASP A 217 -4.00 -41.69 -6.12
N SER A 218 -4.01 -42.50 -5.06
CA SER A 218 -3.00 -42.42 -4.02
C SER A 218 -1.86 -43.34 -4.44
N MET A 219 -0.96 -42.90 -5.33
CA MET A 219 0.48 -43.07 -5.19
C MET A 219 1.29 -42.43 -6.34
N ARG A 220 2.00 -41.36 -5.92
CA ARG A 220 3.38 -40.94 -6.22
C ARG A 220 3.84 -40.77 -7.68
N LYS A 221 4.18 -39.51 -7.98
CA LYS A 221 4.96 -39.08 -9.14
C LYS A 221 6.33 -39.75 -9.16
N LEU A 222 6.88 -39.88 -10.37
CA LEU A 222 8.23 -40.36 -10.70
C LEU A 222 9.35 -39.40 -10.19
N SER A 223 9.35 -39.14 -8.88
CA SER A 223 10.48 -38.58 -8.12
C SER A 223 10.90 -39.50 -6.96
N ASP A 224 10.33 -40.71 -6.86
CA ASP A 224 10.47 -41.60 -5.70
C ASP A 224 10.78 -43.09 -6.04
N ILE A 225 11.35 -43.40 -7.21
CA ILE A 225 12.12 -44.66 -7.34
C ILE A 225 13.60 -44.28 -7.41
N ASP A 226 14.26 -44.48 -6.27
CA ASP A 226 15.70 -44.48 -6.13
C ASP A 226 16.34 -45.50 -7.09
N MET A 227 17.17 -45.01 -8.02
CA MET A 227 18.46 -45.65 -8.25
C MET A 227 19.49 -44.88 -7.42
N VAL A 228 19.74 -45.43 -6.23
CA VAL A 228 20.96 -45.32 -5.41
C VAL A 228 21.97 -44.27 -5.87
N HIS A 229 22.03 -43.13 -5.20
CA HIS A 229 23.29 -42.44 -4.84
C HIS A 229 23.15 -41.84 -3.43
N ASN A 230 23.36 -42.73 -2.46
CA ASN A 230 23.80 -42.54 -1.08
C ASN A 230 23.97 -41.08 -0.56
N LYS A 231 22.89 -40.48 -0.03
CA LYS A 231 22.92 -39.18 0.68
C LYS A 231 23.68 -39.20 2.01
N LYS A 232 24.10 -40.37 2.51
CA LYS A 232 24.95 -40.49 3.70
C LYS A 232 26.41 -40.14 3.41
N LEU A 233 26.85 -40.21 2.15
CA LEU A 233 28.19 -39.80 1.73
C LEU A 233 28.32 -38.27 1.49
N ILE A 234 27.26 -37.60 1.05
CA ILE A 234 27.32 -36.14 0.77
C ILE A 234 27.16 -35.31 2.05
N LYS A 235 26.46 -35.82 3.06
CA LYS A 235 26.31 -35.14 4.35
C LYS A 235 27.54 -35.23 5.26
N MET A 236 28.55 -36.01 4.86
CA MET A 236 29.81 -36.16 5.60
C MET A 236 30.97 -35.32 5.03
N LEU A 237 30.74 -34.55 3.94
CA LEU A 237 31.80 -33.82 3.23
C LEU A 237 31.61 -32.31 3.08
N LEU A 238 30.56 -31.69 3.61
CA LEU A 238 30.45 -30.23 3.64
C LEU A 238 29.94 -29.72 4.99
N LEU A 239 30.90 -29.35 5.83
CA LEU A 239 30.74 -28.49 6.99
C LEU A 239 30.37 -27.06 6.56
N SER A 240 29.41 -26.50 7.28
CA SER A 240 29.11 -25.07 7.54
C SER A 240 28.81 -24.10 6.37
N ASN A 241 27.54 -23.66 6.41
CA ASN A 241 27.07 -22.27 6.41
C ASN A 241 26.58 -21.57 5.11
N GLU A 242 25.28 -21.24 5.18
CA GLU A 242 24.51 -20.15 4.55
C GLU A 242 24.11 -20.22 3.06
N ARG A 243 22.79 -20.28 2.79
CA ARG A 243 22.04 -19.32 1.92
C ARG A 243 20.54 -19.64 1.74
N ASN A 244 19.72 -18.64 2.06
CA ASN A 244 18.62 -18.03 1.29
C ASN A 244 17.78 -18.82 0.26
N SER A 245 16.46 -18.73 0.49
CA SER A 245 15.41 -18.23 -0.43
C SER A 245 15.28 -18.86 -1.83
N VAL A 246 14.39 -19.85 -1.93
CA VAL A 246 13.60 -20.11 -3.15
C VAL A 246 12.12 -20.10 -2.76
N ARG A 247 11.47 -18.94 -2.88
CA ARG A 247 10.02 -18.80 -2.95
C ARG A 247 9.71 -17.92 -4.16
N GLY A 248 9.51 -18.57 -5.30
CA GLY A 248 9.19 -17.93 -6.56
C GLY A 248 8.30 -18.82 -7.40
N GLU A 249 7.28 -18.18 -7.98
CA GLU A 249 6.60 -18.50 -9.24
C GLU A 249 5.20 -19.14 -9.18
N GLU A 250 4.82 -19.94 -8.19
CA GLU A 250 3.44 -20.48 -8.16
C GLU A 250 2.36 -19.49 -7.65
N GLN A 251 2.73 -18.51 -6.82
CA GLN A 251 1.77 -17.50 -6.30
C GLN A 251 1.52 -16.32 -7.26
N ARG A 252 2.29 -16.16 -8.34
CA ARG A 252 2.09 -15.07 -9.32
C ARG A 252 1.00 -15.36 -10.35
N ALA A 253 0.67 -16.63 -10.57
CA ALA A 253 -0.40 -17.02 -11.48
C ALA A 253 -1.79 -16.81 -10.85
N THR A 254 -1.94 -17.13 -9.55
CA THR A 254 -3.18 -16.90 -8.79
C THR A 254 -3.49 -15.41 -8.56
N ASP A 255 -2.47 -14.58 -8.36
CA ASP A 255 -2.65 -13.13 -8.18
C ASP A 255 -3.04 -12.39 -9.47
N ASN A 256 -2.65 -12.91 -10.65
CA ASN A 256 -3.07 -12.33 -11.93
C ASN A 256 -4.52 -12.68 -12.28
N GLN A 257 -5.02 -13.85 -11.86
CA GLN A 257 -6.40 -14.26 -12.09
C GLN A 257 -7.38 -13.46 -11.19
N LEU A 258 -7.01 -13.19 -9.94
CA LEU A 258 -7.76 -12.31 -9.03
C LEU A 258 -7.72 -10.82 -9.43
N ARG A 259 -6.76 -10.41 -10.27
CA ARG A 259 -6.65 -9.03 -10.78
C ARG A 259 -7.53 -8.79 -12.00
N TRP A 260 -7.82 -9.81 -12.81
CA TRP A 260 -8.73 -9.72 -13.96
C TRP A 260 -10.20 -9.76 -13.55
N GLU A 261 -10.56 -10.49 -12.49
CA GLU A 261 -11.94 -10.51 -11.95
C GLU A 261 -12.36 -9.19 -11.26
N ARG A 262 -11.43 -8.27 -10.99
CA ARG A 262 -11.75 -6.91 -10.50
C ARG A 262 -12.00 -5.88 -11.61
N GLN A 263 -11.85 -6.24 -12.89
CA GLN A 263 -12.02 -5.33 -14.03
C GLN A 263 -13.18 -5.68 -14.97
N GLY A 264 -14.04 -6.63 -14.60
CA GLY A 264 -15.25 -7.00 -15.34
C GLY A 264 -16.54 -6.47 -14.73
N ASN A 265 -16.85 -5.18 -14.94
CA ASN A 265 -18.21 -4.61 -15.16
C ASN A 265 -18.12 -3.08 -15.16
N SER A 266 -17.56 -2.53 -16.24
CA SER A 266 -17.58 -1.10 -16.54
C SER A 266 -18.67 -0.79 -17.56
N SER A 267 -19.92 -0.96 -17.15
CA SER A 267 -21.10 -0.42 -17.84
C SER A 267 -22.05 0.28 -16.87
N ASN A 268 -21.49 0.88 -15.81
CA ASN A 268 -22.24 1.79 -14.95
C ASN A 268 -21.38 3.03 -14.68
N VAL A 269 -21.55 4.06 -15.51
CA VAL A 269 -20.98 5.41 -15.30
C VAL A 269 -21.80 6.10 -14.20
N GLY A 270 -21.76 5.53 -13.00
CA GLY A 270 -22.34 6.07 -11.79
C GLY A 270 -21.24 6.32 -10.77
N SER A 271 -21.05 7.60 -10.41
CA SER A 271 -20.39 8.02 -9.16
C SER A 271 -18.90 7.68 -8.96
N ARG A 272 -18.03 8.09 -9.89
CA ARG A 272 -16.57 8.21 -9.59
C ARG A 272 -16.24 9.39 -8.65
N SER A 273 -17.11 10.39 -8.51
CA SER A 273 -16.88 11.57 -7.66
C SER A 273 -17.01 11.28 -6.17
N ASN A 274 -17.89 10.35 -5.76
CA ASN A 274 -18.11 10.06 -4.34
C ASN A 274 -16.94 9.30 -3.69
N GLY A 275 -16.17 8.52 -4.45
CA GLY A 275 -15.00 7.80 -3.91
C GLY A 275 -13.91 8.74 -3.40
N VAL A 276 -13.50 9.70 -4.24
CA VAL A 276 -12.47 10.70 -3.88
C VAL A 276 -12.94 11.60 -2.74
N ALA A 277 -14.21 12.01 -2.75
CA ALA A 277 -14.78 12.84 -1.69
C ALA A 277 -14.91 12.10 -0.35
N LYS A 278 -15.26 10.81 -0.38
CA LYS A 278 -15.32 9.93 0.80
C LYS A 278 -13.93 9.66 1.36
N ASP A 279 -12.93 9.50 0.49
CA ASP A 279 -11.52 9.39 0.88
C ASP A 279 -11.02 10.69 1.54
N ILE A 280 -11.31 11.86 0.97
CA ILE A 280 -10.96 13.17 1.57
C ILE A 280 -11.64 13.35 2.94
N LYS A 281 -12.94 13.02 3.09
CA LYS A 281 -13.64 13.03 4.39
C LYS A 281 -12.96 12.11 5.40
N SER A 282 -12.55 10.91 4.96
CA SER A 282 -11.92 9.91 5.83
C SER A 282 -10.53 10.33 6.34
N HIS A 283 -9.80 11.10 5.53
CA HIS A 283 -8.43 11.56 5.81
C HIS A 283 -8.39 12.93 6.51
N THR A 284 -9.21 13.90 6.11
CA THR A 284 -9.13 15.29 6.63
C THR A 284 -10.12 15.59 7.75
N GLY A 285 -11.17 14.78 7.90
CA GLY A 285 -12.31 15.09 8.77
C GLY A 285 -13.23 16.19 8.22
N ILE A 286 -12.91 16.73 7.04
CA ILE A 286 -13.69 17.76 6.35
C ILE A 286 -14.60 17.05 5.35
N SER A 287 -15.90 17.10 5.57
CA SER A 287 -16.91 16.64 4.62
C SER A 287 -16.84 17.46 3.32
N ASN A 288 -17.21 16.88 2.18
CA ASN A 288 -17.41 17.68 0.97
C ASN A 288 -18.54 18.72 1.24
N LEU A 289 -18.61 19.77 0.42
CA LEU A 289 -19.59 20.85 0.61
C LEU A 289 -21.03 20.30 0.72
N ALA A 290 -21.37 19.30 -0.09
CA ALA A 290 -22.71 18.72 -0.09
C ALA A 290 -23.05 17.98 1.21
N ASP A 291 -22.14 17.14 1.71
CA ASP A 291 -22.27 16.41 2.96
C ASP A 291 -22.33 17.36 4.16
N TRP A 292 -21.56 18.45 4.13
CA TRP A 292 -21.62 19.48 5.16
C TRP A 292 -22.97 20.18 5.19
N ILE A 293 -23.47 20.60 4.02
CA ILE A 293 -24.82 21.20 3.91
C ILE A 293 -25.87 20.24 4.45
N LYS A 294 -25.77 18.94 4.11
CA LYS A 294 -26.66 17.89 4.64
C LYS A 294 -26.64 17.76 6.16
N THR A 295 -25.49 18.01 6.78
CA THR A 295 -25.27 17.78 8.22
C THR A 295 -25.58 19.01 9.08
N GLU A 296 -25.34 20.21 8.54
CA GLU A 296 -25.45 21.47 9.29
C GLU A 296 -26.63 22.35 8.86
N ALA A 297 -27.02 22.33 7.57
CA ALA A 297 -28.00 23.27 7.03
C ALA A 297 -29.31 22.61 6.56
N LEU A 298 -29.37 21.28 6.43
CA LEU A 298 -30.51 20.58 5.82
C LEU A 298 -31.81 20.76 6.60
N ASP A 299 -31.75 20.68 7.92
CA ASP A 299 -32.95 20.80 8.77
C ASP A 299 -33.53 22.21 8.70
N ASP A 300 -32.65 23.22 8.77
CA ASP A 300 -32.98 24.64 8.57
C ASP A 300 -33.58 24.90 7.18
N LEU A 301 -32.98 24.35 6.12
CA LEU A 301 -33.49 24.48 4.75
C LEU A 301 -34.85 23.79 4.59
N LYS A 302 -35.03 22.60 5.15
CA LYS A 302 -36.31 21.88 5.13
C LYS A 302 -37.40 22.60 5.89
N ALA A 303 -37.08 23.25 7.00
CA ALA A 303 -38.02 24.06 7.76
C ALA A 303 -38.56 25.22 6.91
N VAL A 304 -37.69 25.91 6.18
CA VAL A 304 -38.11 26.98 5.25
C VAL A 304 -38.90 26.43 4.06
N LEU A 305 -38.44 25.34 3.45
CA LEU A 305 -39.13 24.71 2.32
C LEU A 305 -40.48 24.08 2.69
N SER A 306 -40.76 23.85 3.96
CA SER A 306 -42.04 23.28 4.43
C SER A 306 -43.02 24.34 4.91
N ASN A 307 -42.57 25.59 5.09
CA ASN A 307 -43.43 26.69 5.51
C ASN A 307 -44.21 27.26 4.31
N LYS A 308 -45.54 27.31 4.41
CA LYS A 308 -46.43 27.81 3.35
C LYS A 308 -46.29 29.32 3.09
N ASN A 309 -45.79 30.09 4.06
CA ASN A 309 -45.55 31.53 3.94
C ASN A 309 -44.08 31.86 3.59
N SER A 310 -43.28 30.86 3.20
CA SER A 310 -41.91 31.11 2.75
C SER A 310 -41.92 31.76 1.37
N ASN A 311 -40.96 32.65 1.12
CA ASN A 311 -40.69 33.23 -0.20
C ASN A 311 -39.25 32.91 -0.61
N LEU A 312 -38.88 33.24 -1.85
CA LEU A 312 -37.54 32.99 -2.38
C LEU A 312 -36.46 33.73 -1.56
N GLU A 313 -36.77 34.92 -1.06
CA GLU A 313 -35.89 35.72 -0.21
C GLU A 313 -35.54 35.02 1.13
N HIS A 314 -36.51 34.37 1.78
CA HIS A 314 -36.29 33.58 2.98
C HIS A 314 -35.32 32.41 2.73
N LEU A 315 -35.43 31.74 1.56
CA LEU A 315 -34.51 30.67 1.18
C LEU A 315 -33.08 31.20 0.97
N HIS A 316 -32.93 32.31 0.23
CA HIS A 316 -31.63 32.95 0.03
C HIS A 316 -31.03 33.48 1.34
N THR A 317 -31.87 33.98 2.25
CA THR A 317 -31.45 34.48 3.58
C THR A 317 -30.89 33.35 4.43
N MET A 318 -31.58 32.20 4.42
CA MET A 318 -31.10 31.01 5.12
C MET A 318 -29.80 30.48 4.54
N LEU A 319 -29.65 30.43 3.21
CA LEU A 319 -28.37 30.06 2.59
C LEU A 319 -27.26 31.07 2.95
N ALA A 320 -27.56 32.36 2.97
CA ALA A 320 -26.61 33.40 3.35
C ALA A 320 -26.11 33.25 4.80
N LYS A 321 -26.97 32.79 5.74
CA LYS A 321 -26.58 32.44 7.12
C LYS A 321 -25.45 31.41 7.19
N TYR A 322 -25.37 30.53 6.18
CA TYR A 322 -24.34 29.48 6.04
C TYR A 322 -23.16 29.86 5.13
N ASN A 323 -23.06 31.13 4.69
CA ASN A 323 -22.13 31.61 3.65
C ASN A 323 -22.34 30.96 2.27
N LEU A 324 -23.57 30.57 1.97
CA LEU A 324 -23.95 29.92 0.72
C LEU A 324 -24.81 30.84 -0.14
N GLU A 325 -24.78 30.61 -1.44
CA GLU A 325 -25.63 31.27 -2.44
C GLU A 325 -26.19 30.23 -3.41
N LEU A 326 -27.43 30.45 -3.86
CA LEU A 326 -28.08 29.62 -4.88
C LEU A 326 -27.91 30.30 -6.24
N LYS A 327 -27.37 29.57 -7.24
CA LYS A 327 -27.10 30.09 -8.59
C LYS A 327 -27.55 29.13 -9.67
N GLU A 328 -27.87 29.66 -10.84
CA GLU A 328 -28.12 28.84 -12.03
C GLU A 328 -26.80 28.34 -12.64
N ARG A 329 -26.80 27.09 -13.10
CA ARG A 329 -25.71 26.54 -13.92
C ARG A 329 -26.24 25.45 -14.85
N GLY A 330 -26.23 25.73 -16.15
CA GLY A 330 -26.84 24.85 -17.15
C GLY A 330 -28.35 24.72 -16.91
N ASN A 331 -28.88 23.51 -17.00
CA ASN A 331 -30.32 23.25 -16.85
C ASN A 331 -30.80 23.12 -15.39
N GLY A 332 -30.04 23.60 -14.41
CA GLY A 332 -30.35 23.41 -13.00
C GLY A 332 -29.75 24.44 -12.04
N LEU A 333 -29.90 24.16 -10.74
CA LEU A 333 -29.41 25.02 -9.66
C LEU A 333 -28.21 24.40 -8.94
N ILE A 334 -27.29 25.26 -8.53
CA ILE A 334 -26.12 24.94 -7.71
C ILE A 334 -26.13 25.76 -6.43
N ILE A 335 -25.69 25.15 -5.33
CA ILE A 335 -25.38 25.85 -4.08
C ILE A 335 -23.87 26.06 -4.05
N LYS A 336 -23.44 27.31 -3.95
CA LYS A 336 -22.03 27.73 -4.02
C LYS A 336 -21.63 28.44 -2.73
N ASP A 337 -20.38 28.27 -2.32
CA ASP A 337 -19.74 29.05 -1.25
C ASP A 337 -19.41 30.46 -1.78
N LYS A 338 -19.77 31.51 -1.05
CA LYS A 338 -19.53 32.90 -1.49
C LYS A 338 -18.04 33.25 -1.63
N ASN A 339 -17.19 32.68 -0.78
CA ASN A 339 -15.77 33.04 -0.68
C ASN A 339 -14.86 32.12 -1.49
N ARG A 340 -15.33 30.91 -1.81
CA ARG A 340 -14.54 29.87 -2.49
C ARG A 340 -15.21 29.47 -3.78
N ASN A 341 -14.42 29.09 -4.78
CA ASN A 341 -14.98 28.49 -6.00
C ASN A 341 -15.37 27.02 -5.79
N LEU A 342 -16.22 26.76 -4.79
CA LEU A 342 -16.72 25.45 -4.40
C LEU A 342 -18.24 25.46 -4.50
N PHE A 343 -18.81 24.46 -5.17
CA PHE A 343 -20.26 24.33 -5.36
C PHE A 343 -20.69 22.87 -5.41
N CYS A 344 -21.96 22.62 -5.10
CA CYS A 344 -22.62 21.34 -5.31
C CYS A 344 -23.97 21.53 -5.99
N LYS A 345 -24.47 20.48 -6.64
CA LYS A 345 -25.80 20.51 -7.25
C LYS A 345 -26.87 20.61 -6.16
N ALA A 346 -27.80 21.55 -6.29
CA ALA A 346 -28.80 21.81 -5.26
C ALA A 346 -29.72 20.59 -5.03
N SER A 347 -30.07 19.87 -6.11
CA SER A 347 -30.90 18.66 -6.05
C SER A 347 -30.25 17.48 -5.30
N ASP A 348 -28.92 17.48 -5.14
CA ASP A 348 -28.22 16.42 -4.44
C ASP A 348 -28.36 16.58 -2.91
N ILE A 349 -28.73 17.78 -2.45
CA ILE A 349 -29.02 18.09 -1.05
C ILE A 349 -30.45 17.72 -0.71
N ASP A 350 -31.41 18.25 -1.47
CA ASP A 350 -32.83 17.93 -1.35
C ASP A 350 -33.51 18.03 -2.73
N ARG A 351 -34.44 17.13 -3.02
CA ARG A 351 -35.17 17.12 -4.30
C ARG A 351 -35.99 18.40 -4.51
N LYS A 352 -36.46 19.04 -3.44
CA LYS A 352 -37.21 20.31 -3.49
C LYS A 352 -36.34 21.50 -3.92
N LEU A 353 -35.02 21.41 -3.77
CA LEU A 353 -34.06 22.43 -4.21
C LEU A 353 -33.69 22.29 -5.70
N SER A 354 -34.36 21.42 -6.46
CA SER A 354 -34.21 21.37 -7.92
C SER A 354 -34.82 22.61 -8.57
N LYS A 355 -34.38 22.99 -9.77
CA LYS A 355 -34.92 24.14 -10.52
C LYS A 355 -36.45 24.09 -10.63
N SER A 356 -36.98 22.96 -11.12
CA SER A 356 -38.42 22.70 -11.19
C SER A 356 -39.12 22.69 -9.82
N GLY A 357 -38.42 22.26 -8.76
CA GLY A 357 -38.96 22.23 -7.40
C GLY A 357 -39.13 23.62 -6.82
N ILE A 358 -38.13 24.48 -7.01
CA ILE A 358 -38.14 25.89 -6.63
C ILE A 358 -39.18 26.65 -7.46
N GLU A 359 -39.20 26.47 -8.77
CA GLU A 359 -40.14 27.14 -9.67
C GLU A 359 -41.61 26.80 -9.35
N LYS A 360 -41.88 25.53 -9.03
CA LYS A 360 -43.21 25.09 -8.61
C LYS A 360 -43.66 25.72 -7.28
N GLN A 361 -42.71 26.01 -6.37
CA GLN A 361 -43.03 26.48 -5.03
C GLN A 361 -43.01 28.01 -4.91
N TYR A 362 -42.12 28.69 -5.64
CA TYR A 362 -41.83 30.11 -5.46
C TYR A 362 -41.97 30.93 -6.75
N GLY A 363 -42.30 30.32 -7.89
CA GLY A 363 -42.30 30.96 -9.20
C GLY A 363 -40.89 31.06 -9.80
N ASP A 364 -40.74 31.87 -10.85
CA ASP A 364 -39.48 31.96 -11.61
C ASP A 364 -38.27 32.22 -10.70
N PHE A 365 -37.22 31.42 -10.89
CA PHE A 365 -36.03 31.53 -10.07
C PHE A 365 -35.27 32.83 -10.36
N MET A 366 -35.06 33.65 -9.33
CA MET A 366 -34.20 34.83 -9.38
C MET A 366 -33.05 34.70 -8.38
N ALA A 367 -31.82 34.78 -8.88
CA ALA A 367 -30.64 34.74 -8.01
C ALA A 367 -30.53 36.03 -7.19
N MET A 368 -30.64 35.92 -5.87
CA MET A 368 -30.45 37.04 -4.94
C MET A 368 -29.10 36.96 -4.23
N ASN A 369 -28.38 38.08 -4.20
CA ASN A 369 -27.20 38.24 -3.36
C ASN A 369 -27.57 38.95 -2.06
N ILE A 370 -27.62 38.19 -0.97
CA ILE A 370 -27.97 38.70 0.35
C ILE A 370 -26.69 38.81 1.18
N ASP A 371 -26.26 40.03 1.48
CA ASP A 371 -25.02 40.27 2.23
C ASP A 371 -25.31 40.31 3.74
N ILE A 372 -25.24 39.15 4.38
CA ILE A 372 -25.38 38.98 5.83
C ILE A 372 -24.10 38.30 6.34
N LYS A 373 -23.63 38.72 7.52
CA LYS A 373 -22.52 38.07 8.21
C LYS A 373 -22.91 36.61 8.54
N PRO A 374 -22.21 35.60 7.99
CA PRO A 374 -22.60 34.21 8.16
C PRO A 374 -22.45 33.77 9.62
N THR A 375 -23.43 33.06 10.15
CA THR A 375 -23.40 32.48 11.50
C THR A 375 -22.49 31.26 11.54
N ILE A 376 -22.55 30.44 10.49
CA ILE A 376 -21.75 29.21 10.32
C ILE A 376 -21.24 29.21 8.88
N GLN A 377 -20.04 28.70 8.63
CA GLN A 377 -19.48 28.67 7.27
C GLN A 377 -18.80 27.33 6.97
N PHE A 378 -18.87 26.92 5.72
CA PHE A 378 -18.21 25.70 5.26
C PHE A 378 -16.69 25.85 5.34
N GLY A 379 -16.03 24.99 6.12
CA GLY A 379 -14.58 25.04 6.26
C GLY A 379 -14.09 24.37 7.52
N THR A 380 -12.80 24.53 7.74
CA THR A 380 -12.08 23.90 8.85
C THR A 380 -12.55 24.49 10.19
N PRO A 381 -12.86 23.66 11.19
CA PRO A 381 -13.18 24.14 12.53
C PRO A 381 -12.04 25.04 13.03
N LYS A 382 -12.34 26.27 13.44
CA LYS A 382 -11.37 27.15 14.13
C LYS A 382 -11.19 26.67 15.57
N THR A 383 -10.71 25.45 15.74
CA THR A 383 -10.33 24.91 17.05
C THR A 383 -8.87 25.21 17.30
N LYS A 384 -8.48 25.34 18.58
CA LYS A 384 -7.08 25.47 19.00
C LYS A 384 -6.18 24.40 18.34
N PHE A 385 -6.64 23.16 18.32
CA PHE A 385 -5.95 22.04 17.68
C PHE A 385 -5.71 22.22 16.17
N TRP A 386 -6.63 22.88 15.46
CA TRP A 386 -6.47 23.15 14.04
C TRP A 386 -5.36 24.17 13.77
N GLU A 387 -5.25 25.21 14.60
CA GLU A 387 -4.20 26.22 14.49
C GLU A 387 -2.83 25.63 14.79
N GLU A 388 -2.71 24.82 15.84
CA GLU A 388 -1.49 24.09 16.18
C GLU A 388 -1.06 23.13 15.07
N TYR A 389 -2.02 22.37 14.51
CA TYR A 389 -1.78 21.50 13.36
C TYR A 389 -1.31 22.28 12.13
N ARG A 390 -1.93 23.42 11.82
CA ARG A 390 -1.52 24.28 10.70
C ARG A 390 -0.11 24.81 10.89
N ALA A 391 0.26 25.21 12.11
CA ALA A 391 1.62 25.66 12.41
C ALA A 391 2.65 24.52 12.24
N GLU A 392 2.30 23.30 12.64
CA GLU A 392 3.15 22.11 12.41
C GLU A 392 3.31 21.80 10.92
N GLU A 393 2.22 21.81 10.14
CA GLU A 393 2.27 21.58 8.70
C GLU A 393 3.05 22.66 7.95
N GLN A 394 2.93 23.91 8.38
CA GLN A 394 3.71 25.02 7.81
C GLN A 394 5.20 24.80 8.04
N LEU A 395 5.61 24.43 9.25
CA LEU A 395 6.99 24.10 9.58
C LEU A 395 7.54 22.95 8.71
N LYS A 396 6.75 21.89 8.48
CA LYS A 396 7.12 20.78 7.59
C LYS A 396 7.29 21.24 6.14
N ARG A 397 6.46 22.17 5.68
CA ARG A 397 6.55 22.75 4.33
C ARG A 397 7.80 23.61 4.20
N ASP A 398 8.12 24.42 5.20
CA ASP A 398 9.27 25.30 5.19
C ASP A 398 10.57 24.48 5.19
N TYR A 399 10.66 23.41 6.00
CA TYR A 399 11.76 22.43 5.94
C TYR A 399 11.97 21.89 4.52
N LYS A 400 10.90 21.45 3.85
CA LYS A 400 10.98 20.93 2.48
C LYS A 400 11.39 22.00 1.46
N LYS A 401 10.91 23.24 1.62
CA LYS A 401 11.28 24.36 0.74
C LYS A 401 12.76 24.69 0.87
N GLU A 402 13.30 24.80 2.09
CA GLU A 402 14.72 25.11 2.28
C GLU A 402 15.62 24.00 1.67
N ILE A 403 15.24 22.72 1.81
CA ILE A 403 15.93 21.60 1.12
C ILE A 403 15.86 21.75 -0.41
N GLN A 404 14.71 22.16 -0.96
CA GLN A 404 14.57 22.39 -2.39
C GLN A 404 15.47 23.53 -2.88
N GLU A 405 15.60 24.60 -2.11
CA GLU A 405 16.49 25.72 -2.42
C GLU A 405 17.97 25.32 -2.41
N ILE A 406 18.41 24.52 -1.43
CA ILE A 406 19.78 23.97 -1.43
C ILE A 406 20.02 23.15 -2.70
N ASN A 407 19.08 22.27 -3.04
CA ASN A 407 19.19 21.44 -4.24
C ASN A 407 19.18 22.27 -5.52
N LYS A 408 18.44 23.38 -5.55
CA LYS A 408 18.45 24.33 -6.67
C LYS A 408 19.82 24.98 -6.83
N LYS A 409 20.37 25.59 -5.77
CA LYS A 409 21.71 26.22 -5.79
C LYS A 409 22.80 25.25 -6.21
N PHE A 410 22.72 24.02 -5.71
CA PHE A 410 23.65 22.95 -6.07
C PHE A 410 23.58 22.60 -7.56
N ARG A 411 22.36 22.48 -8.14
CA ARG A 411 22.19 22.23 -9.58
C ARG A 411 22.73 23.37 -10.43
N GLU A 412 22.46 24.61 -10.03
CA GLU A 412 22.99 25.80 -10.70
C GLU A 412 24.53 25.78 -10.70
N GLY A 413 25.15 25.47 -9.57
CA GLY A 413 26.60 25.31 -9.47
C GLY A 413 27.17 24.21 -10.39
N LEU A 414 26.49 23.05 -10.49
CA LEU A 414 26.90 21.98 -11.40
C LEU A 414 26.77 22.38 -12.88
N ILE A 415 25.69 23.08 -13.26
CA ILE A 415 25.50 23.54 -14.64
C ILE A 415 26.65 24.49 -15.02
N ILE A 416 26.97 25.45 -14.15
CA ILE A 416 28.08 26.39 -14.36
C ILE A 416 29.42 25.63 -14.48
N ALA A 417 29.65 24.64 -13.61
CA ALA A 417 30.87 23.84 -13.67
C ALA A 417 30.98 23.00 -14.96
N LYS A 418 29.86 22.47 -15.47
CA LYS A 418 29.82 21.69 -16.72
C LYS A 418 30.06 22.56 -17.96
N THR A 419 29.48 23.76 -18.01
CA THR A 419 29.59 24.65 -19.18
C THR A 419 30.91 25.42 -19.24
N HIS A 420 31.67 25.45 -18.14
CA HIS A 420 32.96 26.11 -18.10
C HIS A 420 34.03 25.36 -18.91
N ASN A 421 34.84 26.10 -19.67
CA ASN A 421 35.96 25.53 -20.41
C ASN A 421 37.20 25.41 -19.51
N TRP A 422 37.48 24.19 -19.06
CA TRP A 422 38.54 23.93 -18.07
C TRP A 422 39.92 23.77 -18.73
N SER A 423 40.82 24.71 -18.48
CA SER A 423 42.24 24.60 -18.87
C SER A 423 43.09 23.82 -17.84
N ASN A 424 42.68 23.76 -16.56
CA ASN A 424 43.38 23.02 -15.52
C ASN A 424 42.46 21.99 -14.84
N LYS A 425 42.81 20.70 -14.97
CA LYS A 425 42.05 19.57 -14.39
C LYS A 425 41.97 19.60 -12.85
N LYS A 426 43.02 20.10 -12.17
CA LYS A 426 43.03 20.22 -10.71
C LYS A 426 42.00 21.25 -10.23
N VAL A 427 41.93 22.39 -10.91
CA VAL A 427 40.96 23.46 -10.60
C VAL A 427 39.53 23.00 -10.86
N LYS A 428 39.31 22.24 -11.96
CA LYS A 428 38.03 21.57 -12.23
C LYS A 428 37.59 20.72 -11.04
N LYS A 429 38.46 19.81 -10.59
CA LYS A 429 38.20 18.93 -9.45
C LYS A 429 37.87 19.71 -8.17
N GLU A 430 38.72 20.66 -7.78
CA GLU A 430 38.51 21.48 -6.59
C GLU A 430 37.17 22.25 -6.62
N THR A 431 36.72 22.68 -7.81
CA THR A 431 35.43 23.37 -7.96
C THR A 431 34.25 22.42 -7.74
N TYR A 432 34.29 21.22 -8.33
CA TYR A 432 33.27 20.21 -8.08
C TYR A 432 33.24 19.82 -6.60
N ASP A 433 34.39 19.55 -5.98
CA ASP A 433 34.50 19.21 -4.56
C ASP A 433 33.88 20.29 -3.67
N LYS A 434 34.14 21.58 -3.95
CA LYS A 434 33.52 22.70 -3.23
C LYS A 434 31.99 22.69 -3.37
N ILE A 435 31.46 22.46 -4.58
CA ILE A 435 30.00 22.42 -4.82
C ILE A 435 29.35 21.28 -4.01
N PHE A 436 29.95 20.10 -4.01
CA PHE A 436 29.45 18.95 -3.23
C PHE A 436 29.55 19.18 -1.71
N ASN A 437 30.70 19.65 -1.23
CA ASN A 437 30.92 19.93 0.19
C ASN A 437 29.97 21.01 0.72
N ASN A 438 29.73 22.07 -0.07
CA ASN A 438 28.79 23.12 0.29
C ASN A 438 27.37 22.58 0.45
N LYS A 439 26.91 21.72 -0.45
CA LYS A 439 25.59 21.07 -0.32
C LYS A 439 25.52 20.18 0.92
N ALA A 440 26.53 19.34 1.15
CA ALA A 440 26.57 18.46 2.31
C ALA A 440 26.50 19.26 3.62
N LYS A 441 27.28 20.35 3.71
CA LYS A 441 27.28 21.26 4.85
C LYS A 441 25.92 21.93 5.06
N SER A 442 25.34 22.53 4.02
CA SER A 442 24.03 23.19 4.14
C SER A 442 22.90 22.22 4.50
N LEU A 443 22.94 20.97 3.99
CA LEU A 443 21.95 19.96 4.37
C LEU A 443 22.08 19.58 5.85
N TYR A 444 23.30 19.36 6.34
CA TYR A 444 23.56 19.06 7.75
C TYR A 444 23.05 20.18 8.68
N GLU A 445 23.32 21.43 8.34
CA GLU A 445 22.88 22.61 9.11
C GLU A 445 21.34 22.68 9.20
N ILE A 446 20.64 22.45 8.09
CA ILE A 446 19.17 22.43 8.07
C ILE A 446 18.61 21.24 8.84
N GLU A 447 19.19 20.05 8.67
CA GLU A 447 18.75 18.84 9.37
C GLU A 447 18.87 19.01 10.88
N GLU A 448 19.98 19.53 11.40
CA GLU A 448 20.17 19.79 12.83
C GLU A 448 19.20 20.87 13.35
N LYS A 449 19.03 21.98 12.62
CA LYS A 449 18.05 23.03 12.95
C LYS A 449 16.64 22.45 13.12
N TYR A 450 16.15 21.69 12.15
CA TYR A 450 14.78 21.17 12.18
C TYR A 450 14.62 19.96 13.10
N LYS A 451 15.65 19.13 13.28
CA LYS A 451 15.67 18.05 14.27
C LYS A 451 15.48 18.59 15.68
N ALA A 452 16.15 19.70 16.03
CA ALA A 452 15.95 20.36 17.31
C ALA A 452 14.53 20.90 17.49
N ILE A 453 13.95 21.51 16.44
CA ILE A 453 12.57 22.04 16.48
C ILE A 453 11.54 20.91 16.60
N PHE A 454 11.69 19.84 15.81
CA PHE A 454 10.79 18.69 15.82
C PHE A 454 10.87 17.91 17.13
N ALA A 455 12.06 17.79 17.73
CA ALA A 455 12.23 17.20 19.06
C ALA A 455 11.48 18.01 20.13
N LYS A 456 11.64 19.34 20.16
CA LYS A 456 10.92 20.23 21.08
C LYS A 456 9.40 20.11 20.95
N LYS A 457 8.89 19.89 19.73
CA LYS A 457 7.45 19.74 19.43
C LYS A 457 6.95 18.28 19.48
N ASN A 458 7.78 17.32 19.83
CA ASN A 458 7.44 15.88 19.83
C ASN A 458 6.85 15.39 18.48
N ILE A 459 7.41 15.88 17.38
CA ILE A 459 7.03 15.51 16.00
C ILE A 459 7.90 14.34 15.57
N LYS A 460 7.34 13.13 15.60
CA LYS A 460 8.07 11.89 15.21
C LYS A 460 8.06 11.61 13.71
N ASN A 461 7.06 12.11 12.98
CA ASN A 461 6.91 11.85 11.54
C ASN A 461 6.92 13.16 10.74
N ILE A 462 7.92 13.28 9.86
CA ILE A 462 8.16 14.44 9.00
C ILE A 462 7.32 14.38 7.71
N ASN A 463 6.74 13.21 7.41
CA ASN A 463 5.82 13.06 6.28
C ASN A 463 4.47 13.75 6.56
N TYR A 464 3.68 13.92 5.51
CA TYR A 464 2.36 14.52 5.61
C TYR A 464 1.51 13.77 6.63
N THR A 465 1.10 14.46 7.67
CA THR A 465 0.20 13.92 8.69
C THR A 465 -1.16 14.55 8.50
N THR A 466 -2.21 13.75 8.52
CA THR A 466 -3.56 14.30 8.47
C THR A 466 -3.94 14.97 9.79
N TYR A 467 -4.86 15.94 9.76
CA TYR A 467 -5.38 16.58 10.98
C TYR A 467 -5.92 15.58 12.00
N LYS A 468 -6.47 14.47 11.50
CA LYS A 468 -6.98 13.37 12.31
C LYS A 468 -5.88 12.53 12.94
N GLU A 469 -4.80 12.26 12.24
CA GLU A 469 -3.60 11.62 12.83
C GLU A 469 -2.98 12.53 13.89
N TYR A 470 -2.97 13.83 13.66
CA TYR A 470 -2.58 14.83 14.66
C TYR A 470 -3.48 14.74 15.90
N LEU A 471 -4.81 14.77 15.74
CA LEU A 471 -5.74 14.62 16.88
C LEU A 471 -5.56 13.27 17.57
N THR A 472 -5.36 12.18 16.83
CA THR A 472 -5.12 10.84 17.39
C THR A 472 -3.87 10.84 18.28
N ARG A 473 -2.79 11.50 17.85
CA ARG A 473 -1.58 11.66 18.65
C ARG A 473 -1.84 12.48 19.92
N GLU A 474 -2.60 13.57 19.83
CA GLU A 474 -2.97 14.36 21.02
C GLU A 474 -3.86 13.57 21.99
N VAL A 475 -4.76 12.73 21.48
CA VAL A 475 -5.56 11.80 22.30
C VAL A 475 -4.67 10.80 23.02
N LEU A 476 -3.67 10.22 22.34
CA LEU A 476 -2.71 9.29 22.96
C LEU A 476 -1.83 9.94 24.03
N LYS A 477 -1.68 11.28 24.01
CA LYS A 477 -1.04 12.03 25.10
C LYS A 477 -1.97 12.23 26.31
N GLY A 478 -3.23 11.78 26.24
CA GLY A 478 -4.24 11.92 27.29
C GLY A 478 -5.15 13.15 27.15
N ASN A 479 -5.15 13.85 26.01
CA ASN A 479 -5.98 15.04 25.82
C ASN A 479 -7.45 14.68 25.54
N SER A 480 -8.32 14.88 26.52
CA SER A 480 -9.77 14.61 26.43
C SER A 480 -10.51 15.54 25.48
N GLU A 481 -10.06 16.80 25.31
CA GLU A 481 -10.66 17.76 24.38
C GLU A 481 -10.40 17.36 22.92
N ALA A 482 -9.21 16.81 22.63
CA ALA A 482 -8.89 16.25 21.33
C ALA A 482 -9.79 15.04 21.01
N LEU A 483 -10.09 14.19 22.01
CA LEU A 483 -10.99 13.05 21.86
C LEU A 483 -12.43 13.51 21.62
N ALA A 484 -12.89 14.53 22.34
CA ALA A 484 -14.19 15.15 22.11
C ALA A 484 -14.29 15.73 20.69
N THR A 485 -13.26 16.45 20.23
CA THR A 485 -13.19 17.00 18.86
C THR A 485 -13.26 15.90 17.80
N LEU A 486 -12.53 14.81 18.01
CA LEU A 486 -12.50 13.68 17.09
C LEU A 486 -13.86 12.97 17.06
N ARG A 487 -14.55 12.86 18.20
CA ARG A 487 -15.90 12.27 18.32
C ARG A 487 -17.02 13.20 17.85
N ALA A 488 -16.85 14.52 17.84
CA ALA A 488 -17.90 15.48 17.48
C ALA A 488 -18.53 15.21 16.10
N THR A 489 -17.74 14.71 15.14
CA THR A 489 -18.22 14.34 13.79
C THR A 489 -18.93 12.99 13.76
N ALA A 490 -18.49 12.02 14.57
CA ALA A 490 -19.05 10.66 14.60
C ALA A 490 -20.31 10.56 15.48
N ILE A 491 -20.44 11.40 16.51
CA ILE A 491 -21.58 11.38 17.44
C ILE A 491 -22.90 11.75 16.76
N LYS A 492 -22.91 12.61 15.73
CA LYS A 492 -24.14 12.90 14.96
C LYS A 492 -24.68 11.64 14.24
N GLU A 493 -23.81 10.76 13.72
CA GLU A 493 -24.19 9.50 13.05
C GLU A 493 -24.43 8.34 14.03
N ALA A 494 -23.81 8.35 15.22
CA ALA A 494 -23.81 7.24 16.20
C ALA A 494 -24.82 7.39 17.36
N LYS A 495 -25.77 8.34 17.26
CA LYS A 495 -26.68 8.73 18.34
C LYS A 495 -27.62 7.64 18.89
N ILE A 496 -27.76 6.49 18.22
CA ILE A 496 -28.63 5.41 18.66
C ILE A 496 -27.81 4.13 18.75
N ALA A 497 -27.53 3.66 19.97
CA ALA A 497 -27.10 2.28 20.17
C ALA A 497 -28.24 1.38 19.69
N LYS A 498 -27.98 0.50 18.73
CA LYS A 498 -28.98 -0.50 18.33
C LYS A 498 -29.19 -1.45 19.50
N GLU A 499 -30.44 -1.87 19.74
CA GLU A 499 -30.82 -2.71 20.89
C GLU A 499 -29.99 -4.02 20.97
N ASP A 500 -29.47 -4.50 19.84
CA ASP A 500 -28.77 -5.78 19.72
C ASP A 500 -27.23 -5.70 19.80
N GLU A 501 -26.64 -4.54 20.14
CA GLU A 501 -25.19 -4.33 19.98
C GLU A 501 -24.29 -4.70 21.18
N ASN A 502 -24.81 -5.37 22.21
CA ASN A 502 -24.06 -5.78 23.43
C ASN A 502 -23.26 -4.61 24.04
N THR A 503 -23.98 -3.64 24.60
CA THR A 503 -23.39 -2.36 25.04
C THR A 503 -23.60 -2.06 26.52
N LEU A 504 -22.67 -1.30 27.10
CA LEU A 504 -22.70 -0.79 28.47
C LEU A 504 -22.59 0.74 28.42
N GLY A 505 -23.56 1.51 28.89
CA GLY A 505 -23.53 2.98 28.81
C GLY A 505 -24.38 3.66 29.89
N ASN A 506 -24.39 5.00 29.94
CA ASN A 506 -25.41 5.78 30.67
C ASN A 506 -25.34 7.26 30.24
N LYS A 507 -24.18 7.88 30.44
CA LYS A 507 -23.90 9.30 30.14
C LYS A 507 -22.75 9.45 29.15
N ILE A 508 -22.63 10.61 28.50
CA ILE A 508 -21.50 10.90 27.62
C ILE A 508 -20.26 11.20 28.48
N ASP A 509 -19.19 10.41 28.32
CA ASP A 509 -17.88 10.71 28.91
C ASP A 509 -16.77 10.55 27.85
N HIS A 510 -15.81 11.48 27.89
CA HIS A 510 -14.67 11.60 27.00
C HIS A 510 -13.32 11.31 27.67
N LYS A 511 -13.31 10.76 28.90
CA LYS A 511 -12.06 10.28 29.53
C LYS A 511 -11.50 9.05 28.82
N LEU A 512 -10.18 9.03 28.63
CA LEU A 512 -9.44 7.90 28.07
C LEU A 512 -8.97 6.99 29.20
N PHE A 513 -9.19 5.68 29.07
CA PHE A 513 -8.56 4.69 29.94
C PHE A 513 -7.15 4.40 29.40
N ILE A 514 -6.09 4.80 30.11
CA ILE A 514 -4.69 4.73 29.65
C ILE A 514 -4.01 3.38 29.98
N LEU A 515 -4.67 2.50 30.75
CA LEU A 515 -4.08 1.26 31.28
C LEU A 515 -3.59 0.25 30.21
N GLN A 516 -3.93 0.44 28.92
CA GLN A 516 -3.39 -0.31 27.78
C GLN A 516 -3.25 0.61 26.57
N GLU A 517 -2.22 0.43 25.72
CA GLU A 517 -2.06 1.20 24.47
C GLU A 517 -3.27 0.97 23.55
N PRO A 518 -4.23 1.92 23.46
CA PRO A 518 -5.45 1.67 22.74
C PRO A 518 -5.25 1.94 21.25
N THR A 519 -5.99 1.21 20.42
CA THR A 519 -6.04 1.50 18.98
C THR A 519 -7.21 2.42 18.68
N ILE A 520 -6.96 3.59 18.10
CA ILE A 520 -8.00 4.56 17.75
C ILE A 520 -8.42 4.34 16.31
N THR A 521 -9.70 4.08 16.10
CA THR A 521 -10.28 3.88 14.77
C THR A 521 -10.44 5.19 14.00
N LYS A 522 -10.69 5.08 12.69
CA LYS A 522 -11.03 6.23 11.85
C LYS A 522 -12.31 6.97 12.30
N GLN A 523 -13.15 6.43 13.17
CA GLN A 523 -14.36 7.12 13.64
C GLN A 523 -14.17 7.72 15.04
N GLY A 524 -13.00 7.56 15.65
CA GLY A 524 -12.77 7.99 17.02
C GLY A 524 -13.24 7.05 18.10
N PHE A 525 -13.58 5.82 17.72
CA PHE A 525 -13.77 4.75 18.67
C PHE A 525 -12.42 4.28 19.17
N VAL A 526 -12.30 4.18 20.48
CA VAL A 526 -11.09 3.73 21.16
C VAL A 526 -11.24 2.23 21.38
N VAL A 527 -10.35 1.44 20.80
CA VAL A 527 -10.42 -0.03 20.81
C VAL A 527 -9.32 -0.57 21.70
N TYR A 528 -9.76 -1.22 22.78
CA TYR A 528 -8.93 -1.94 23.73
C TYR A 528 -8.93 -3.43 23.36
N LYS A 529 -7.72 -3.99 23.17
CA LYS A 529 -7.52 -5.42 22.91
C LYS A 529 -6.95 -6.07 24.14
N LEU A 530 -7.38 -7.29 24.44
CA LEU A 530 -6.81 -8.08 25.53
C LEU A 530 -5.62 -8.88 24.98
N ASP A 531 -4.45 -8.76 25.63
CA ASP A 531 -3.16 -9.29 25.16
C ASP A 531 -2.97 -10.82 25.25
N LYS A 532 -4.05 -11.62 25.23
CA LYS A 532 -3.94 -13.09 25.30
C LYS A 532 -3.99 -13.73 23.91
N LYS A 533 -3.04 -14.61 23.61
CA LYS A 533 -2.84 -15.30 22.31
C LYS A 533 -4.08 -15.99 21.72
N ASN A 534 -5.09 -16.30 22.52
CA ASN A 534 -6.32 -16.99 22.10
C ASN A 534 -7.62 -16.21 22.40
N ASP A 535 -7.54 -14.98 22.92
CA ASP A 535 -8.73 -14.18 23.20
C ASP A 535 -8.88 -13.05 22.17
N ASN A 536 -9.88 -13.17 21.30
CA ASN A 536 -10.21 -12.18 20.27
C ASN A 536 -11.20 -11.12 20.76
N SER A 537 -11.41 -11.02 22.07
CA SER A 537 -12.32 -10.06 22.70
C SER A 537 -11.80 -8.63 22.61
N LYS A 538 -12.70 -7.69 22.31
CA LYS A 538 -12.40 -6.27 22.13
C LYS A 538 -13.43 -5.41 22.82
N ILE A 539 -12.96 -4.38 23.52
CA ILE A 539 -13.80 -3.35 24.13
C ILE A 539 -13.67 -2.10 23.27
N ILE A 540 -14.78 -1.62 22.73
CA ILE A 540 -14.84 -0.49 21.80
C ILE A 540 -15.57 0.65 22.49
N ASP A 541 -14.83 1.67 22.89
CA ASP A 541 -15.39 2.87 23.49
C ASP A 541 -15.84 3.87 22.41
N LYS A 542 -17.16 4.01 22.28
CA LYS A 542 -17.82 4.94 21.36
C LYS A 542 -18.13 6.31 21.99
N GLY A 543 -17.84 6.49 23.28
CA GLY A 543 -18.11 7.73 24.03
C GLY A 543 -19.25 7.57 25.02
N ASN A 544 -20.48 7.45 24.52
CA ASN A 544 -21.69 7.26 25.34
C ASN A 544 -21.91 5.83 25.83
N HIS A 545 -21.34 4.84 25.13
CA HIS A 545 -21.36 3.44 25.54
C HIS A 545 -20.07 2.71 25.14
N LEU A 546 -19.77 1.64 25.87
CA LEU A 546 -18.77 0.64 25.53
C LEU A 546 -19.47 -0.50 24.79
N LYS A 547 -19.02 -0.81 23.59
CA LYS A 547 -19.44 -1.99 22.83
C LYS A 547 -18.44 -3.12 23.04
N ILE A 548 -18.94 -4.32 23.29
CA ILE A 548 -18.09 -5.50 23.52
C ILE A 548 -18.23 -6.46 22.35
N SER A 549 -17.11 -6.82 21.74
CA SER A 549 -17.04 -7.83 20.68
C SER A 549 -16.36 -9.07 21.23
N ASN A 550 -17.00 -10.24 21.04
CA ASN A 550 -16.65 -11.51 21.70
C ASN A 550 -16.62 -11.33 23.22
N ALA A 551 -17.73 -11.55 23.91
CA ALA A 551 -17.85 -11.30 25.34
C ALA A 551 -17.28 -12.47 26.17
N SER A 552 -15.95 -12.61 26.23
CA SER A 552 -15.30 -13.48 27.22
C SER A 552 -15.56 -12.96 28.63
N ASP A 553 -15.60 -13.83 29.63
CA ASP A 553 -15.90 -13.44 31.02
C ASP A 553 -14.89 -12.39 31.55
N GLU A 554 -13.61 -12.53 31.19
CA GLU A 554 -12.56 -11.58 31.56
C GLU A 554 -12.72 -10.23 30.83
N ALA A 555 -13.07 -10.26 29.54
CA ALA A 555 -13.31 -9.05 28.77
C ALA A 555 -14.52 -8.27 29.28
N LEU A 556 -15.59 -9.00 29.61
CA LEU A 556 -16.82 -8.43 30.14
C LEU A 556 -16.61 -7.85 31.54
N LEU A 557 -15.84 -8.52 32.39
CA LEU A 557 -15.46 -7.99 33.71
C LEU A 557 -14.68 -6.67 33.59
N LYS A 558 -13.62 -6.64 32.76
CA LYS A 558 -12.85 -5.42 32.50
C LYS A 558 -13.72 -4.31 31.91
N ALA A 559 -14.64 -4.65 31.00
CA ALA A 559 -15.57 -3.68 30.43
C ALA A 559 -16.54 -3.10 31.47
N LEU A 560 -17.02 -3.91 32.43
CA LEU A 560 -17.86 -3.46 33.53
C LEU A 560 -17.10 -2.53 34.49
N GLU A 561 -15.84 -2.85 34.80
CA GLU A 561 -14.98 -1.96 35.60
C GLU A 561 -14.76 -0.62 34.88
N MET A 562 -14.43 -0.66 33.59
CA MET A 562 -14.27 0.55 32.76
C MET A 562 -15.57 1.35 32.68
N ALA A 563 -16.71 0.70 32.47
CA ALA A 563 -18.02 1.34 32.40
C ALA A 563 -18.37 2.01 33.74
N ARG A 564 -18.10 1.35 34.86
CA ARG A 564 -18.34 1.91 36.20
C ARG A 564 -17.50 3.17 36.45
N THR A 565 -16.20 3.13 36.12
CA THR A 565 -15.32 4.29 36.27
C THR A 565 -15.74 5.47 35.38
N LYS A 566 -16.30 5.18 34.21
CA LYS A 566 -16.62 6.17 33.18
C LYS A 566 -18.03 6.76 33.31
N TYR A 567 -19.02 5.93 33.61
CA TYR A 567 -20.44 6.30 33.60
C TYR A 567 -21.06 6.33 35.00
N GLY A 568 -20.35 5.84 36.01
CA GLY A 568 -20.84 5.69 37.38
C GLY A 568 -21.43 4.30 37.66
N SER A 569 -22.04 4.13 38.83
CA SER A 569 -22.59 2.85 39.30
C SER A 569 -23.92 2.47 38.66
N THR A 570 -24.58 3.36 37.93
CA THR A 570 -25.82 3.04 37.20
C THR A 570 -25.50 2.85 35.74
N LEU A 571 -25.86 1.71 35.15
CA LEU A 571 -25.55 1.36 33.77
C LEU A 571 -26.81 0.92 33.00
N ASP A 572 -26.88 1.37 31.75
CA ASP A 572 -27.77 0.91 30.71
C ASP A 572 -27.10 -0.19 29.90
N ILE A 573 -27.81 -1.31 29.73
CA ILE A 573 -27.28 -2.55 29.16
C ILE A 573 -28.16 -2.93 27.96
N THR A 574 -27.56 -3.00 26.78
CA THR A 574 -28.21 -3.52 25.57
C THR A 574 -27.56 -4.82 25.14
N GLY A 575 -28.26 -5.66 24.37
CA GLY A 575 -27.79 -6.97 23.95
C GLY A 575 -28.81 -8.10 24.11
N ASP A 576 -28.43 -9.28 23.65
CA ASP A 576 -29.25 -10.50 23.71
C ASP A 576 -29.39 -11.04 25.15
N ASP A 577 -30.36 -11.93 25.37
CA ASP A 577 -30.64 -12.51 26.70
C ASP A 577 -29.46 -13.30 27.27
N THR A 578 -28.64 -13.90 26.40
CA THR A 578 -27.45 -14.66 26.83
C THR A 578 -26.39 -13.73 27.40
N PHE A 579 -26.21 -12.55 26.79
CA PHE A 579 -25.31 -11.50 27.20
C PHE A 579 -25.79 -10.85 28.51
N ARG A 580 -27.08 -10.49 28.59
CA ARG A 580 -27.68 -9.92 29.82
C ARG A 580 -27.52 -10.87 31.00
N SER A 581 -27.79 -12.16 30.81
CA SER A 581 -27.62 -13.19 31.84
C SER A 581 -26.17 -13.31 32.31
N LYS A 582 -25.20 -13.27 31.38
CA LYS A 582 -23.76 -13.28 31.71
C LYS A 582 -23.35 -12.04 32.52
N VAL A 583 -23.85 -10.86 32.16
CA VAL A 583 -23.59 -9.62 32.89
C VAL A 583 -24.10 -9.72 34.33
N ILE A 584 -25.35 -10.16 34.55
CA ILE A 584 -25.92 -10.34 35.89
C ILE A 584 -25.05 -11.30 36.72
N ASN A 585 -24.69 -12.45 36.14
CA ASN A 585 -23.90 -13.46 36.83
C ASN A 585 -22.51 -12.95 37.23
N LEU A 586 -21.83 -12.19 36.38
CA LEU A 586 -20.52 -11.60 36.68
C LEU A 586 -20.62 -10.51 37.74
N VAL A 587 -21.61 -9.63 37.66
CA VAL A 587 -21.85 -8.57 38.66
C VAL A 587 -22.09 -9.19 40.04
N HIS A 588 -22.92 -10.23 40.14
CA HIS A 588 -23.14 -10.96 41.39
C HIS A 588 -21.86 -11.68 41.87
N LYS A 589 -21.20 -12.46 40.99
CA LYS A 589 -20.02 -13.25 41.33
C LYS A 589 -18.87 -12.39 41.86
N HIS A 590 -18.64 -11.24 41.25
CA HIS A 590 -17.56 -10.32 41.62
C HIS A 590 -17.99 -9.21 42.58
N LYS A 591 -19.27 -9.20 43.02
CA LYS A 591 -19.85 -8.20 43.93
C LYS A 591 -19.59 -6.76 43.46
N LEU A 592 -19.80 -6.51 42.17
CA LEU A 592 -19.62 -5.17 41.61
C LEU A 592 -20.79 -4.28 42.04
N ASP A 593 -20.49 -3.08 42.55
CA ASP A 593 -21.49 -2.05 42.86
C ASP A 593 -22.04 -1.42 41.57
N ILE A 594 -22.97 -2.13 40.93
CA ILE A 594 -23.61 -1.76 39.67
C ILE A 594 -25.13 -1.93 39.80
N LYS A 595 -25.88 -0.92 39.37
CA LYS A 595 -27.34 -0.91 39.27
C LYS A 595 -27.75 -0.82 37.79
N PHE A 596 -28.74 -1.60 37.38
CA PHE A 596 -29.25 -1.58 36.01
C PHE A 596 -30.43 -0.62 35.87
N THR A 597 -30.48 0.13 34.77
CA THR A 597 -31.62 1.00 34.43
C THR A 597 -32.85 0.18 34.03
N ASP A 598 -32.65 -1.00 33.42
CA ASP A 598 -33.70 -1.96 33.09
C ASP A 598 -34.25 -2.62 34.37
N LYS A 599 -35.56 -2.46 34.59
CA LYS A 599 -36.26 -2.96 35.78
C LYS A 599 -36.24 -4.49 35.88
N GLY A 600 -36.36 -5.21 34.77
CA GLY A 600 -36.38 -6.68 34.76
C GLY A 600 -34.99 -7.26 35.07
N MET A 601 -33.95 -6.64 34.54
CA MET A 601 -32.56 -7.01 34.82
C MET A 601 -32.21 -6.77 36.29
N GLN A 602 -32.64 -5.63 36.85
CA GLN A 602 -32.42 -5.29 38.26
C GLN A 602 -33.14 -6.26 39.22
N GLN A 603 -34.40 -6.59 38.94
CA GLN A 603 -35.17 -7.58 39.73
C GLN A 603 -34.51 -8.98 39.70
N THR A 604 -33.95 -9.37 38.56
CA THR A 604 -33.24 -10.65 38.43
C THR A 604 -31.96 -10.67 39.26
N LEU A 605 -31.18 -9.58 39.26
CA LEU A 605 -29.99 -9.46 40.11
C LEU A 605 -30.33 -9.54 41.60
N GLU A 606 -31.41 -8.87 42.03
CA GLU A 606 -31.88 -8.91 43.43
C GLU A 606 -32.34 -10.32 43.84
N THR A 607 -33.01 -11.05 42.93
CA THR A 607 -33.42 -12.45 43.15
C THR A 607 -32.22 -13.39 43.26
N VAL A 608 -31.17 -13.18 42.45
CA VAL A 608 -29.94 -13.98 42.52
C VAL A 608 -29.17 -13.69 43.81
N ASN A 609 -29.09 -12.42 44.22
CA ASN A 609 -28.45 -12.00 45.47
C ASN A 609 -29.15 -12.61 46.70
N THR A 610 -30.48 -12.56 46.74
CA THR A 610 -31.29 -13.12 47.84
C THR A 610 -31.18 -14.65 47.94
N LYS A 611 -31.25 -15.38 46.82
CA LYS A 611 -31.05 -16.85 46.79
C LYS A 611 -29.66 -17.27 47.28
N SER A 612 -28.62 -16.49 46.96
CA SER A 612 -27.23 -16.72 47.40
C SER A 612 -27.05 -16.49 48.91
N SER A 613 -27.73 -15.51 49.49
CA SER A 613 -27.75 -15.26 50.94
C SER A 613 -28.43 -16.41 51.70
N ILE A 614 -29.56 -16.91 51.21
CA ILE A 614 -30.31 -18.03 51.82
C ILE A 614 -29.49 -19.35 51.76
N GLN A 615 -28.70 -19.59 50.71
CA GLN A 615 -27.82 -20.76 50.63
C GLN A 615 -26.58 -20.68 51.54
N LYS A 616 -26.13 -19.49 51.93
CA LYS A 616 -25.03 -19.32 52.90
C LYS A 616 -25.49 -19.51 54.35
N GLU A 617 -26.74 -19.17 54.67
CA GLU A 617 -27.33 -19.43 55.98
C GLU A 617 -27.63 -20.93 56.21
N ASN A 618 -27.84 -21.70 55.14
CA ASN A 618 -28.12 -23.14 55.21
C ASN A 618 -26.88 -24.07 55.10
N LYS A 619 -25.65 -23.56 55.25
CA LYS A 619 -24.47 -24.44 55.42
C LYS A 619 -24.39 -24.90 56.89
N PRO A 620 -24.53 -26.21 57.20
CA PRO A 620 -24.35 -26.68 58.56
C PRO A 620 -22.91 -26.39 59.00
N GLN A 621 -22.77 -25.78 60.17
CA GLN A 621 -21.49 -25.70 60.88
C GLN A 621 -20.98 -27.13 61.06
N GLY A 622 -19.97 -27.50 60.28
CA GLY A 622 -19.25 -28.75 60.44
C GLY A 622 -18.56 -28.76 61.79
N VAL A 623 -19.18 -29.48 62.71
CA VAL A 623 -18.71 -30.09 63.96
C VAL A 623 -17.20 -29.95 64.19
N THR A 624 -16.85 -29.15 65.20
CA THR A 624 -15.65 -29.33 66.00
C THR A 624 -15.75 -30.65 66.77
N ARG A 625 -14.93 -31.64 66.41
CA ARG A 625 -14.17 -32.46 67.36
C ARG A 625 -13.13 -33.30 66.65
#